data_AF-A0A959BE68-F1
#
_entry.id   AF-A0A959BE68-F1
#
_cell.length_a   1.000
_cell.length_b   1.000
_cell.length_c   1.000
_cell.angle_alpha   90.00
_cell.angle_beta   90.00
_cell.angle_gamma   90.00
#
_symmetry.space_group_name_H-M   'P 1'
#
loop_
_entity.id
_entity.type
_entity.pdbx_description
1 polymer ?
#
loop_
_entity_poly.entity_id
_entity_poly.type
_entity_poly.pdbx_seq_one_letter_code
_entity_poly.pdbx_strand_id
1 'polypeptide(L)'
;MQKIAIAIQWDFLRQFRYNILYAALLVTLIYILILLNLPENPFREKLLIFLIFNDPAALGMLFVGSLILYERSENTLEALWVTPLQHWQYVLSKTLTLTFLAIFSSLAMALIGYGWRFQYVYFLAGICLTASLFTLLGMAAVGSCKNFNQYLLRVAGILVPTALPFLNFFEITDTLWWYLLPSQAGLLLLEAAFLPVEGWQIAYALLYLVVWNAGAFWL
;
A
#
# COMPACT_ATOMS: atom_id res chain seq x y z
N MET A 1 1.93 -22.93 12.01
CA MET A 1 1.91 -22.69 10.55
C MET A 1 0.53 -22.90 9.94
N GLN A 2 -0.15 -24.03 10.17
CA GLN A 2 -1.49 -24.30 9.59
C GLN A 2 -2.55 -23.22 9.87
N LYS A 3 -2.59 -22.64 11.08
CA LYS A 3 -3.58 -21.61 11.44
C LYS A 3 -3.48 -20.31 10.62
N ILE A 4 -2.26 -19.87 10.30
CA ILE A 4 -2.02 -18.64 9.53
C ILE A 4 -2.39 -18.87 8.05
N ALA A 5 -2.05 -20.03 7.50
CA ALA A 5 -2.43 -20.39 6.13
C ALA A 5 -3.95 -20.41 5.96
N ILE A 6 -4.66 -20.97 6.94
CA ILE A 6 -6.13 -20.95 6.97
C ILE A 6 -6.65 -19.51 7.08
N ALA A 7 -6.08 -18.70 7.97
CA ALA A 7 -6.47 -17.28 8.09
C ALA A 7 -6.30 -16.50 6.78
N ILE A 8 -5.19 -16.71 6.08
CA ILE A 8 -4.91 -16.10 4.77
C ILE A 8 -5.94 -16.52 3.72
N GLN A 9 -6.28 -17.82 3.67
CA GLN A 9 -7.29 -18.33 2.74
C GLN A 9 -8.66 -17.71 3.00
N TRP A 10 -9.07 -17.62 4.27
CA TRP A 10 -10.33 -17.00 4.64
C TRP A 10 -10.34 -15.49 4.38
N ASP A 11 -9.23 -14.79 4.61
CA ASP A 11 -9.10 -13.37 4.26
C ASP A 11 -9.25 -13.15 2.76
N PHE A 12 -8.65 -14.01 1.92
CA PHE A 12 -8.79 -13.90 0.47
C PHE A 12 -10.24 -14.13 0.01
N LEU A 13 -10.91 -15.13 0.58
CA LEU A 13 -12.34 -15.38 0.33
C LEU A 13 -13.22 -14.20 0.76
N ARG A 14 -12.90 -13.56 1.89
CA ARG A 14 -13.59 -12.34 2.34
C ARG A 14 -13.35 -11.18 1.37
N GLN A 15 -12.12 -10.94 0.95
CA GLN A 15 -11.80 -9.90 -0.04
C GLN A 15 -12.55 -10.11 -1.36
N PHE A 16 -12.73 -11.37 -1.76
CA PHE A 16 -13.53 -11.71 -2.93
C PHE A 16 -15.01 -11.41 -2.71
N ARG A 17 -15.57 -11.84 -1.57
CA ARG A 17 -16.98 -11.61 -1.21
C ARG A 17 -17.34 -10.14 -1.07
N TYR A 18 -16.44 -9.31 -0.55
CA TYR A 18 -16.66 -7.86 -0.41
C TYR A 18 -16.27 -7.07 -1.66
N ASN A 19 -15.99 -7.74 -2.78
CA ASN A 19 -15.62 -7.12 -4.05
C ASN A 19 -14.35 -6.24 -4.02
N ILE A 20 -13.48 -6.40 -3.02
CA ILE A 20 -12.23 -5.66 -2.91
C ILE A 20 -11.28 -6.04 -4.06
N LEU A 21 -11.23 -7.32 -4.40
CA LEU A 21 -10.45 -7.82 -5.55
C LEU A 21 -10.94 -7.21 -6.87
N TYR A 22 -12.26 -7.14 -7.08
CA TYR A 22 -12.83 -6.53 -8.27
C TYR A 22 -12.55 -5.02 -8.34
N ALA A 23 -12.66 -4.33 -7.21
CA ALA A 23 -12.34 -2.90 -7.13
C ALA A 23 -10.85 -2.65 -7.40
N ALA A 24 -9.94 -3.46 -6.83
CA ALA A 24 -8.51 -3.36 -7.09
C ALA A 24 -8.16 -3.59 -8.56
N LEU A 25 -8.75 -4.62 -9.19
CA LEU A 25 -8.59 -4.87 -10.62
C LEU A 25 -9.13 -3.72 -11.48
N LEU A 26 -10.28 -3.16 -11.12
CA LEU A 26 -10.88 -2.02 -11.81
C LEU A 26 -9.97 -0.79 -11.73
N VAL A 27 -9.47 -0.45 -10.54
CA VAL A 27 -8.53 0.67 -10.33
C VAL A 27 -7.24 0.44 -11.13
N THR A 28 -6.67 -0.76 -11.06
CA THR A 28 -5.48 -1.14 -11.83
C THR A 28 -5.72 -0.98 -13.33
N LEU A 29 -6.88 -1.42 -13.84
CA LEU A 29 -7.26 -1.28 -15.25
C LEU A 29 -7.35 0.19 -15.66
N ILE A 30 -7.99 1.03 -14.83
CA ILE A 30 -8.06 2.48 -15.08
C ILE A 30 -6.65 3.08 -15.17
N TYR A 31 -5.75 2.72 -14.26
CA TYR A 31 -4.37 3.21 -14.26
C TYR A 31 -3.60 2.75 -15.50
N ILE A 32 -3.76 1.49 -15.91
CA ILE A 32 -3.19 0.98 -17.15
C ILE A 32 -3.71 1.74 -18.37
N LEU A 33 -5.02 1.99 -18.44
CA LEU A 33 -5.62 2.75 -19.55
C LEU A 33 -5.08 4.18 -19.60
N ILE A 34 -4.91 4.83 -18.45
CA ILE A 34 -4.27 6.15 -18.39
C ILE A 34 -2.84 6.06 -18.97
N LEU A 35 -2.03 5.10 -18.52
CA LEU A 35 -0.65 4.94 -18.98
C LEU A 35 -0.54 4.66 -20.48
N LEU A 36 -1.45 3.86 -21.06
CA LEU A 36 -1.46 3.54 -22.49
C LEU A 36 -1.83 4.73 -23.38
N ASN A 37 -2.60 5.69 -22.86
CA ASN A 37 -2.99 6.89 -23.61
C ASN A 37 -1.95 8.02 -23.52
N LEU A 38 -0.87 7.83 -22.75
CA LEU A 38 0.17 8.85 -22.60
C LEU A 38 1.29 8.69 -23.62
N PRO A 39 1.77 9.79 -24.23
CA PRO A 39 2.94 9.76 -25.10
C PRO A 39 4.21 9.34 -24.33
N GLU A 40 5.16 8.75 -25.05
CA GLU A 40 6.45 8.29 -24.51
C GLU A 40 7.36 9.48 -24.17
N ASN A 41 7.10 10.10 -23.02
CA ASN A 41 7.86 11.23 -22.49
C ASN A 41 8.43 10.89 -21.10
N PRO A 42 9.46 11.60 -20.61
CA PRO A 42 9.96 11.45 -19.23
C PRO A 42 8.88 11.61 -18.16
N PHE A 43 7.82 12.38 -18.48
CA PHE A 43 6.65 12.55 -17.64
C PHE A 43 5.84 11.25 -17.43
N ARG A 44 5.85 10.33 -18.42
CA ARG A 44 5.19 9.03 -18.32
C ARG A 44 5.85 8.15 -17.26
N GLU A 45 7.17 8.18 -17.14
CA GLU A 45 7.91 7.41 -16.12
C GLU A 45 7.61 7.94 -14.72
N LYS A 46 7.62 9.26 -14.53
CA LYS A 46 7.21 9.88 -13.26
C LYS A 46 5.77 9.53 -12.88
N LEU A 47 4.84 9.60 -13.83
CA LEU A 47 3.45 9.21 -13.59
C LEU A 47 3.27 7.73 -13.29
N LEU A 48 4.05 6.85 -13.92
CA LEU A 48 4.04 5.43 -13.63
C LEU A 48 4.45 5.16 -12.18
N ILE A 49 5.56 5.75 -11.73
CA ILE A 49 6.03 5.62 -10.33
C ILE A 49 4.96 6.16 -9.37
N PHE A 50 4.36 7.31 -9.69
CA PHE A 50 3.28 7.89 -8.92
C PHE A 50 2.05 6.96 -8.79
N LEU A 51 1.58 6.39 -9.90
CA LEU A 51 0.42 5.50 -9.90
C LEU A 51 0.71 4.19 -9.15
N ILE A 52 1.91 3.62 -9.34
CA ILE A 52 2.35 2.42 -8.62
C ILE A 52 2.46 2.68 -7.12
N PHE A 53 2.86 3.87 -6.68
CA PHE A 53 2.87 4.21 -5.26
C PHE A 53 1.46 4.45 -4.70
N ASN A 54 0.59 5.10 -5.48
CA ASN A 54 -0.77 5.44 -5.04
C ASN A 54 -1.64 4.19 -4.83
N ASP A 55 -1.46 3.15 -5.64
CA ASP A 55 -2.25 1.92 -5.54
C ASP A 55 -2.13 1.23 -4.16
N PRO A 56 -0.93 0.93 -3.61
CA PRO A 56 -0.76 0.49 -2.23
C PRO A 56 -1.28 1.46 -1.17
N ALA A 57 -1.27 2.77 -1.41
CA ALA A 57 -1.82 3.73 -0.46
C ALA A 57 -3.35 3.63 -0.41
N ALA A 58 -4.01 3.53 -1.57
CA ALA A 58 -5.44 3.36 -1.68
C ALA A 58 -5.89 1.98 -1.16
N LEU A 59 -5.28 0.89 -1.65
CA LEU A 59 -5.58 -0.48 -1.21
C LEU A 59 -5.22 -0.70 0.27
N GLY A 60 -4.04 -0.25 0.68
CA GLY A 60 -3.54 -0.41 2.04
C GLY A 60 -4.38 0.37 3.06
N MET A 61 -4.63 1.66 2.85
CA MET A 61 -5.41 2.44 3.82
C MET A 61 -6.92 2.30 3.60
N LEU A 62 -7.44 2.66 2.43
CA LEU A 62 -8.89 2.79 2.26
C LEU A 62 -9.58 1.42 2.33
N PHE A 63 -9.06 0.41 1.63
CA PHE A 63 -9.70 -0.91 1.59
C PHE A 63 -9.52 -1.72 2.87
N VAL A 64 -8.39 -1.64 3.58
CA VAL A 64 -8.24 -2.39 4.86
C VAL A 64 -9.25 -1.95 5.90
N GLY A 65 -9.48 -0.64 6.06
CA GLY A 65 -10.44 -0.18 7.06
C GLY A 65 -11.88 -0.41 6.62
N SER A 66 -12.16 -0.36 5.31
CA SER A 66 -13.44 -0.81 4.76
C SER A 66 -13.71 -2.27 5.13
N LEU A 67 -12.73 -3.14 4.88
CA LEU A 67 -12.79 -4.57 5.21
C LEU A 67 -13.06 -4.79 6.70
N ILE A 68 -12.33 -4.09 7.58
CA ILE A 68 -12.49 -4.24 9.04
C ILE A 68 -13.85 -3.73 9.52
N LEU A 69 -14.36 -2.64 8.94
CA LEU A 69 -15.69 -2.13 9.27
C LEU A 69 -16.79 -3.08 8.80
N TYR A 70 -16.64 -3.72 7.63
CA TYR A 70 -17.54 -4.79 7.19
C TYR A 70 -17.51 -5.98 8.14
N GLU A 71 -16.31 -6.45 8.53
CA GLU A 71 -16.14 -7.54 9.50
C GLU A 71 -16.76 -7.20 10.87
N ARG A 72 -16.70 -5.93 11.28
CA ARG A 72 -17.36 -5.47 12.51
C ARG A 72 -18.88 -5.48 12.37
N SER A 73 -19.41 -5.02 11.23
CA SER A 73 -20.86 -4.95 11.00
C SER A 73 -21.52 -6.33 10.88
N GLU A 74 -20.78 -7.34 10.44
CA GLU A 74 -21.25 -8.73 10.33
C GLU A 74 -20.94 -9.56 11.59
N ASN A 75 -20.51 -8.94 12.70
CA ASN A 75 -20.12 -9.61 13.95
C ASN A 75 -19.06 -10.71 13.74
N THR A 76 -18.31 -10.68 12.63
CA THR A 76 -17.27 -11.67 12.32
C THR A 76 -16.03 -11.47 13.17
N LEU A 77 -15.77 -10.24 13.61
CA LEU A 77 -14.72 -9.97 14.60
C LEU A 77 -15.01 -10.67 15.93
N GLU A 78 -16.25 -10.67 16.41
CA GLU A 78 -16.67 -11.32 17.66
C GLU A 78 -16.55 -12.85 17.57
N ALA A 79 -16.85 -13.42 16.40
CA ALA A 79 -16.62 -14.84 16.14
C ALA A 79 -15.11 -15.18 16.15
N LEU A 80 -14.25 -14.30 15.64
CA LEU A 80 -12.79 -14.46 15.67
C LEU A 80 -12.23 -14.49 17.11
N TRP A 81 -12.82 -13.75 18.05
CA TRP A 81 -12.41 -13.76 19.46
C TRP A 81 -12.61 -15.10 20.17
N VAL A 82 -13.53 -15.93 19.69
CA VAL A 82 -13.79 -17.28 20.22
C VAL A 82 -12.89 -18.33 19.55
N THR A 83 -12.22 -17.97 18.44
CA THR A 83 -11.23 -18.84 17.79
C THR A 83 -9.85 -18.68 18.43
N PRO A 84 -9.00 -19.73 18.44
CA PRO A 84 -7.66 -19.67 19.02
C PRO A 84 -6.65 -18.96 18.11
N LEU A 85 -7.06 -17.86 17.46
CA LEU A 85 -6.26 -16.98 16.62
C LEU A 85 -5.73 -15.83 17.47
N GLN A 86 -4.42 -15.60 17.42
CA GLN A 86 -3.82 -14.47 18.14
C GLN A 86 -3.94 -13.19 17.31
N HIS A 87 -4.04 -12.03 17.96
CA HIS A 87 -4.15 -10.72 17.31
C HIS A 87 -3.08 -10.46 16.24
N TRP A 88 -1.83 -10.80 16.54
CA TRP A 88 -0.72 -10.64 15.58
C TRP A 88 -0.88 -11.51 14.32
N GLN A 89 -1.56 -12.65 14.41
CA GLN A 89 -1.83 -13.53 13.27
C GLN A 89 -2.89 -12.93 12.35
N TYR A 90 -3.88 -12.23 12.93
CA TYR A 90 -4.88 -11.48 12.17
C TYR A 90 -4.25 -10.30 11.43
N VAL A 91 -3.43 -9.49 12.13
CA VAL A 91 -2.72 -8.36 11.51
C VAL A 91 -1.80 -8.82 10.39
N LEU A 92 -1.01 -9.87 10.61
CA LEU A 92 -0.14 -10.43 9.56
C LEU A 92 -0.93 -10.98 8.39
N SER A 93 -2.04 -11.70 8.63
CA SER A 93 -2.87 -12.26 7.55
C SER A 93 -3.40 -11.17 6.61
N LYS A 94 -3.93 -10.08 7.17
CA LYS A 94 -4.41 -8.94 6.38
C LYS A 94 -3.29 -8.20 5.66
N THR A 95 -2.19 -7.95 6.37
CA THR A 95 -1.02 -7.27 5.79
C THR A 95 -0.46 -8.07 4.62
N LEU A 96 -0.30 -9.38 4.77
CA LEU A 96 0.22 -10.25 3.70
C LEU A 96 -0.73 -10.35 2.51
N THR A 97 -2.03 -10.51 2.75
CA THR A 97 -3.02 -10.65 1.66
C THR A 97 -3.16 -9.36 0.85
N LEU A 98 -3.21 -8.20 1.51
CA LEU A 98 -3.27 -6.90 0.83
C LEU A 98 -1.93 -6.53 0.16
N THR A 99 -0.80 -6.86 0.78
CA THR A 99 0.51 -6.67 0.14
C THR A 99 0.65 -7.54 -1.10
N PHE A 100 0.19 -8.80 -1.04
CA PHE A 100 0.19 -9.68 -2.20
C PHE A 100 -0.67 -9.13 -3.34
N LEU A 101 -1.85 -8.58 -3.01
CA LEU A 101 -2.70 -7.91 -4.00
C LEU A 101 -2.01 -6.69 -4.62
N ALA A 102 -1.37 -5.86 -3.78
CA ALA A 102 -0.62 -4.67 -4.23
C ALA A 102 0.59 -5.02 -5.11
N ILE A 103 1.30 -6.12 -4.84
CA ILE A 103 2.39 -6.61 -5.71
C ILE A 103 1.82 -7.00 -7.06
N PHE A 104 0.69 -7.71 -7.10
CA PHE A 104 0.11 -8.17 -8.35
C PHE A 104 -0.38 -7.00 -9.22
N SER A 105 -1.10 -6.04 -8.64
CA SER A 105 -1.57 -4.83 -9.34
C SER A 105 -0.40 -3.99 -9.83
N SER A 106 0.58 -3.74 -8.95
CA SER A 106 1.77 -2.95 -9.28
C SER A 106 2.62 -3.61 -10.36
N LEU A 107 2.80 -4.93 -10.31
CA LEU A 107 3.55 -5.67 -11.33
C LEU A 107 2.85 -5.59 -12.70
N ALA A 108 1.53 -5.71 -12.73
CA ALA A 108 0.76 -5.54 -13.97
C ALA A 108 0.97 -4.13 -14.56
N MET A 109 0.93 -3.09 -13.72
CA MET A 109 1.19 -1.71 -14.15
C MET A 109 2.64 -1.52 -14.63
N ALA A 110 3.64 -2.06 -13.93
CA ALA A 110 5.04 -1.95 -14.33
C ALA A 110 5.32 -2.65 -15.66
N LEU A 111 4.81 -3.86 -15.86
CA LEU A 111 5.03 -4.63 -17.08
C LEU A 111 4.37 -3.98 -18.30
N ILE A 112 3.17 -3.41 -18.15
CA ILE A 112 2.47 -2.76 -19.26
C ILE A 112 3.00 -1.34 -19.50
N GLY A 113 3.32 -0.63 -18.43
CA GLY A 113 3.74 0.77 -18.47
C GLY A 113 5.20 0.99 -18.85
N TYR A 114 6.11 0.12 -18.39
CA TYR A 114 7.56 0.23 -18.55
C TYR A 114 8.22 -0.99 -19.24
N GLY A 115 7.51 -2.11 -19.36
CA GLY A 115 8.05 -3.35 -19.92
C GLY A 115 8.84 -4.18 -18.92
N TRP A 116 9.84 -4.93 -19.40
CA TRP A 116 10.62 -5.90 -18.60
C TRP A 116 11.92 -5.35 -18.01
N ARG A 117 12.25 -4.07 -18.25
CA ARG A 117 13.59 -3.52 -17.98
C ARG A 117 13.65 -2.70 -16.69
N PHE A 118 13.33 -3.30 -15.55
CA PHE A 118 13.41 -2.64 -14.25
C PHE A 118 14.06 -3.54 -13.19
N GLN A 119 14.49 -2.95 -12.07
CA GLN A 119 15.14 -3.68 -11.00
C GLN A 119 14.11 -4.33 -10.07
N TYR A 120 13.81 -5.62 -10.32
CA TYR A 120 12.81 -6.39 -9.58
C TYR A 120 13.01 -6.41 -8.05
N VAL A 121 14.27 -6.39 -7.59
CA VAL A 121 14.58 -6.42 -6.14
C VAL A 121 14.11 -5.15 -5.45
N TYR A 122 14.48 -3.98 -5.97
CA TYR A 122 14.05 -2.70 -5.42
C TYR A 122 12.55 -2.49 -5.60
N PHE A 123 11.99 -2.90 -6.73
CA PHE A 123 10.55 -2.86 -6.98
C PHE A 123 9.75 -3.63 -5.92
N LEU A 124 10.09 -4.91 -5.71
CA LEU A 124 9.39 -5.76 -4.74
C LEU A 124 9.60 -5.26 -3.31
N ALA A 125 10.83 -4.86 -2.95
CA ALA A 125 11.08 -4.28 -1.63
C ALA A 125 10.25 -3.01 -1.40
N GLY A 126 10.14 -2.15 -2.42
CA GLY A 126 9.41 -0.88 -2.37
C GLY A 126 7.93 -1.10 -2.16
N ILE A 127 7.32 -1.98 -2.95
CA ILE A 127 5.90 -2.30 -2.83
C ILE A 127 5.62 -3.02 -1.51
N CYS A 128 6.43 -4.01 -1.15
CA CYS A 128 6.22 -4.76 0.09
C CYS A 128 6.21 -3.83 1.31
N LEU A 129 7.22 -2.97 1.43
CA LEU A 129 7.38 -2.09 2.59
C LEU A 129 6.37 -0.95 2.61
N THR A 130 6.00 -0.40 1.45
CA THR A 130 4.99 0.67 1.37
C THR A 130 3.59 0.12 1.58
N ALA A 131 3.22 -0.99 0.93
CA ALA A 131 1.92 -1.63 1.10
C ALA A 131 1.70 -2.09 2.54
N SER A 132 2.71 -2.70 3.17
CA SER A 132 2.61 -3.11 4.57
C SER A 132 2.42 -1.91 5.49
N LEU A 133 3.16 -0.82 5.27
CA LEU A 133 3.05 0.39 6.07
C LEU A 133 1.66 1.03 5.95
N PHE A 134 1.18 1.23 4.72
CA PHE A 134 -0.15 1.81 4.47
C PHE A 134 -1.26 0.94 5.03
N THR A 135 -1.11 -0.39 4.94
CA THR A 135 -2.06 -1.34 5.55
C THR A 135 -2.07 -1.19 7.07
N LEU A 136 -0.92 -1.20 7.73
CA LEU A 136 -0.81 -1.06 9.18
C LEU A 136 -1.37 0.28 9.68
N LEU A 137 -1.03 1.39 9.00
CA LEU A 137 -1.58 2.70 9.33
C LEU A 137 -3.10 2.77 9.12
N GLY A 138 -3.63 2.13 8.07
CA GLY A 138 -5.07 2.01 7.85
C GLY A 138 -5.77 1.22 8.96
N MET A 139 -5.17 0.10 9.39
CA MET A 139 -5.67 -0.69 10.51
C MET A 139 -5.67 0.12 11.82
N ALA A 140 -4.59 0.81 12.13
CA ALA A 140 -4.51 1.69 13.31
C ALA A 140 -5.56 2.81 13.26
N ALA A 141 -5.77 3.42 12.08
CA ALA A 141 -6.76 4.48 11.89
C ALA A 141 -8.21 4.00 12.11
N VAL A 142 -8.54 2.78 11.65
CA VAL A 142 -9.91 2.22 11.78
C VAL A 142 -10.25 1.84 13.22
N GLY A 143 -9.23 1.61 14.06
CA GLY A 143 -9.40 1.16 15.45
C GLY A 143 -10.34 2.04 16.27
N SER A 144 -10.31 3.37 16.04
CA SER A 144 -11.20 4.33 16.74
C SER A 144 -12.39 4.83 15.91
N CYS A 145 -12.62 4.30 14.71
CA CYS A 145 -13.76 4.68 13.86
C CYS A 145 -14.95 3.73 14.08
N LYS A 146 -16.17 4.26 14.11
CA LYS A 146 -17.39 3.44 14.23
C LYS A 146 -18.07 3.16 12.89
N ASN A 147 -17.95 4.10 11.94
CA ASN A 147 -18.66 4.08 10.67
C ASN A 147 -17.71 4.39 9.52
N PHE A 148 -18.07 3.93 8.32
CA PHE A 148 -17.28 4.14 7.09
C PHE A 148 -16.99 5.62 6.81
N ASN A 149 -17.96 6.51 7.00
CA ASN A 149 -17.75 7.94 6.75
C ASN A 149 -16.69 8.56 7.69
N GLN A 150 -16.69 8.18 8.98
CA GLN A 150 -15.66 8.63 9.91
C GLN A 150 -14.27 8.12 9.51
N TYR A 151 -14.21 6.89 9.00
CA TYR A 151 -12.98 6.32 8.51
C TYR A 151 -12.45 7.05 7.28
N LEU A 152 -13.32 7.36 6.32
CA LEU A 152 -12.96 8.10 5.11
C LEU A 152 -12.36 9.47 5.45
N LEU A 153 -12.97 10.22 6.38
CA LEU A 153 -12.43 11.51 6.84
C LEU A 153 -11.07 11.37 7.49
N ARG A 154 -10.88 10.33 8.32
CA ARG A 154 -9.61 10.09 9.00
C ARG A 154 -8.50 9.68 8.03
N VAL A 155 -8.80 8.77 7.11
CA VAL A 155 -7.85 8.36 6.05
C VAL A 155 -7.50 9.54 5.16
N ALA A 156 -8.47 10.37 4.76
CA ALA A 156 -8.19 11.59 4.02
C ALA A 156 -7.21 12.51 4.78
N GLY A 157 -7.42 12.66 6.10
CA GLY A 157 -6.51 13.43 6.96
C GLY A 157 -5.09 12.86 7.07
N ILE A 158 -4.92 11.54 6.93
CA ILE A 158 -3.60 10.89 6.92
C ILE A 158 -2.97 10.92 5.51
N LEU A 159 -3.80 10.76 4.47
CA LEU A 159 -3.35 10.75 3.08
C LEU A 159 -2.78 12.11 2.65
N VAL A 160 -3.38 13.22 3.12
CA VAL A 160 -2.93 14.57 2.76
C VAL A 160 -1.46 14.81 3.14
N PRO A 161 -1.01 14.60 4.40
CA PRO A 161 0.42 14.66 4.73
C PRO A 161 1.27 13.69 3.91
N THR A 162 0.81 12.45 3.71
CA THR A 162 1.59 11.46 2.94
C THR A 162 1.75 11.81 1.46
N ALA A 163 0.88 12.66 0.91
CA ALA A 163 0.95 13.13 -0.45
C ALA A 163 1.90 14.33 -0.63
N LEU A 164 2.33 14.99 0.45
CA LEU A 164 3.20 16.16 0.37
C LEU A 164 4.55 15.90 -0.34
N PRO A 165 5.21 14.73 -0.16
CA PRO A 165 6.48 14.47 -0.85
C PRO A 165 6.36 14.38 -2.37
N PHE A 166 5.14 14.20 -2.92
CA PHE A 166 4.93 14.30 -4.37
C PHE A 166 5.28 15.69 -4.92
N LEU A 167 5.17 16.76 -4.12
CA LEU A 167 5.57 18.10 -4.55
C LEU A 167 7.07 18.16 -4.85
N ASN A 168 7.89 17.44 -4.09
CA ASN A 168 9.32 17.33 -4.36
C ASN A 168 9.58 16.43 -5.58
N PHE A 169 8.88 15.31 -5.68
CA PHE A 169 8.98 14.40 -6.83
C PHE A 169 8.65 15.06 -8.19
N PHE A 170 7.68 15.98 -8.21
CA PHE A 170 7.33 16.76 -9.40
C PHE A 170 8.17 18.06 -9.57
N GLU A 171 9.24 18.24 -8.79
CA GLU A 171 10.14 19.41 -8.84
C GLU A 171 9.41 20.74 -8.57
N ILE A 172 8.30 20.70 -7.82
CA ILE A 172 7.54 21.89 -7.41
C ILE A 172 8.19 22.53 -6.16
N THR A 173 8.81 21.72 -5.28
CA THR A 173 9.48 22.20 -4.05
C THR A 173 10.73 21.39 -3.69
N ASP A 174 11.84 22.06 -3.35
CA ASP A 174 13.09 21.41 -2.91
C ASP A 174 13.28 21.42 -1.39
N THR A 175 12.30 20.93 -0.64
CA THR A 175 12.37 20.92 0.83
C THR A 175 12.80 19.57 1.39
N LEU A 176 13.85 19.60 2.23
CA LEU A 176 14.38 18.44 2.95
C LEU A 176 13.42 17.89 4.02
N TRP A 177 12.45 18.70 4.47
CA TRP A 177 11.46 18.31 5.47
C TRP A 177 10.61 17.11 5.05
N TRP A 178 10.42 16.90 3.74
CA TRP A 178 9.64 15.78 3.23
C TRP A 178 10.29 14.42 3.46
N TYR A 179 11.62 14.37 3.67
CA TYR A 179 12.31 13.12 3.99
C TYR A 179 11.85 12.52 5.32
N LEU A 180 11.33 13.32 6.25
CA LEU A 180 10.76 12.83 7.51
C LEU A 180 9.51 11.98 7.31
N LEU A 181 8.81 12.15 6.19
CA LEU A 181 7.60 11.37 5.92
C LEU A 181 7.97 10.00 5.34
N PRO A 182 7.39 8.91 5.85
CA PRO A 182 7.71 7.57 5.37
C PRO A 182 7.26 7.35 3.91
N SER A 183 6.33 8.17 3.40
CA SER A 183 5.97 8.17 1.99
C SER A 183 7.12 8.59 1.07
N GLN A 184 8.00 9.50 1.49
CA GLN A 184 9.18 9.87 0.69
C GLN A 184 10.15 8.70 0.58
N ALA A 185 10.38 7.96 1.67
CA ALA A 185 11.21 6.77 1.64
C ALA A 185 10.62 5.69 0.70
N GLY A 186 9.30 5.51 0.72
CA GLY A 186 8.60 4.63 -0.22
C GLY A 186 8.76 5.04 -1.68
N LEU A 187 8.63 6.33 -1.98
CA LEU A 187 8.81 6.86 -3.33
C LEU A 187 10.23 6.67 -3.84
N LEU A 188 11.25 7.01 -3.04
CA LEU A 188 12.66 6.85 -3.40
C LEU A 188 13.00 5.38 -3.73
N LEU A 189 12.40 4.43 -3.03
CA LEU A 189 12.68 3.02 -3.22
C LEU A 189 11.99 2.46 -4.48
N LEU A 190 10.80 2.96 -4.82
CA LEU A 190 10.16 2.67 -6.11
C LEU A 190 10.87 3.37 -7.26
N GLU A 191 11.34 4.60 -7.06
CA GLU A 191 12.12 5.34 -8.04
C GLU A 191 13.42 4.59 -8.37
N ALA A 192 14.13 4.06 -7.36
CA ALA A 192 15.31 3.23 -7.53
C ALA A 192 15.08 1.94 -8.35
N ALA A 193 13.82 1.53 -8.54
CA ALA A 193 13.48 0.39 -9.39
C ALA A 193 13.55 0.73 -10.89
N PHE A 194 13.30 1.99 -11.27
CA PHE A 194 13.19 2.45 -12.65
C PHE A 194 14.33 3.40 -13.04
N LEU A 195 14.81 4.22 -12.10
CA LEU A 195 15.80 5.26 -12.30
C LEU A 195 17.04 5.02 -11.43
N PRO A 196 18.23 5.49 -11.84
CA PRO A 196 19.44 5.40 -11.04
C PRO A 196 19.33 6.36 -9.84
N VAL A 197 19.37 5.80 -8.63
CA VAL A 197 19.31 6.52 -7.35
C VAL A 197 20.60 6.26 -6.57
N GLU A 198 21.05 7.23 -5.77
CA GLU A 198 22.28 7.10 -4.99
C GLU A 198 22.13 6.03 -3.88
N GLY A 199 23.17 5.20 -3.69
CA GLY A 199 23.10 4.04 -2.79
C GLY A 199 22.78 4.38 -1.32
N TRP A 200 23.17 5.57 -0.84
CA TRP A 200 22.83 6.00 0.52
C TRP A 200 21.33 6.32 0.68
N GLN A 201 20.67 6.82 -0.37
CA GLN A 201 19.23 7.10 -0.36
C GLN A 201 18.43 5.79 -0.31
N ILE A 202 18.91 4.74 -0.98
CA ILE A 202 18.33 3.40 -0.91
C ILE A 202 18.47 2.82 0.50
N ALA A 203 19.67 2.92 1.10
CA ALA A 203 19.90 2.45 2.47
C ALA A 203 19.03 3.23 3.49
N TYR A 204 18.92 4.54 3.33
CA TYR A 204 18.02 5.39 4.10
C TYR A 204 16.57 4.91 3.98
N ALA A 205 16.08 4.75 2.75
CA ALA A 205 14.70 4.36 2.48
C ALA A 205 14.36 2.99 3.07
N LEU A 206 15.25 2.00 2.93
CA LEU A 206 15.10 0.67 3.50
C LEU A 206 15.03 0.71 5.04
N LEU A 207 16.02 1.33 5.69
CA LEU A 207 16.08 1.38 7.15
C LEU A 207 14.89 2.14 7.72
N TYR A 208 14.54 3.28 7.11
CA TYR A 208 13.44 4.13 7.57
C TYR A 208 12.10 3.41 7.46
N LEU A 209 11.81 2.77 6.32
CA LEU A 209 10.57 2.01 6.14
C LEU A 209 10.49 0.79 7.06
N VAL A 210 11.60 0.08 7.31
CA VAL A 210 11.61 -1.06 8.24
C VAL A 210 11.29 -0.61 9.66
N VAL A 211 11.91 0.49 10.12
CA VAL A 211 11.63 1.06 11.45
C VAL A 211 10.18 1.51 11.57
N TRP A 212 9.65 2.18 10.56
CA TRP A 212 8.24 2.61 10.54
C TRP A 212 7.26 1.45 10.49
N ASN A 213 7.55 0.39 9.72
CA ASN A 213 6.73 -0.81 9.70
C ASN A 213 6.73 -1.54 11.04
N ALA A 214 7.90 -1.64 11.68
CA ALA A 214 8.01 -2.20 13.02
C ALA A 214 7.19 -1.38 14.02
N GLY A 215 7.33 -0.05 14.02
CA GLY A 215 6.54 0.84 14.88
C GLY A 215 5.04 0.75 14.62
N ALA A 216 4.62 0.70 13.36
CA ALA A 216 3.21 0.60 12.97
C ALA A 216 2.59 -0.76 13.32
N PHE A 217 3.38 -1.83 13.41
CA PHE A 217 2.90 -3.15 13.83
C PHE A 217 2.55 -3.21 15.33
N TRP A 218 3.12 -2.32 16.14
CA TRP A 218 2.86 -2.23 17.59
C TRP A 218 1.72 -1.25 17.96
N LEU A 219 1.17 -0.51 17.00
CA LEU A 219 0.03 0.40 17.18
C LEU A 219 -1.30 -0.34 17.14
#